data_AF-A0A9W7LJY3-F1
#
_entry.id   AF-A0A9W7LJY3-F1
#
_cell.length_a   1.000
_cell.length_b   1.000
_cell.length_c   1.000
_cell.angle_alpha   90.00
_cell.angle_beta   90.00
_cell.angle_gamma   90.00
#
_symmetry.space_group_name_H-M   'P 1'
#
loop_
_entity.id
_entity.type
_entity.pdbx_description
1 polymer ?
#
loop_
_entity_poly.entity_id
_entity_poly.type
_entity_poly.pdbx_seq_one_letter_code
_entity_poly.pdbx_strand_id
1 'polypeptide(L)'
;MEERLAKVEQAYEDIRKDIESKLEKTKRETRDHISQAQEDLLAKIAAMLVGQSLEERKGVFIDPSALTNDPGLFYTRGGGAIIHNDPSEYVVPDFNEMDKLRVELPKQLQDRCKQLEEKFKAMESIDQFPKMDARELSLVPDLVLPPKFKMPDFGKYNGTTCPKAHLTMFIRRMT
;
A
#
# COMPACT_ATOMS: atom_id res chain seq x y z
N MET A 1 -60.36 14.28 -37.01
CA MET A 1 -58.96 14.04 -37.44
C MET A 1 -57.97 14.71 -36.50
N GLU A 2 -58.23 15.95 -36.07
CA GLU A 2 -57.37 16.73 -35.18
C GLU A 2 -57.08 16.07 -33.82
N GLU A 3 -58.08 15.44 -33.18
CA GLU A 3 -57.87 14.74 -31.90
C GLU A 3 -56.86 13.59 -31.98
N ARG A 4 -56.84 12.87 -33.12
CA ARG A 4 -55.87 11.78 -33.35
C ARG A 4 -54.47 12.32 -33.58
N LEU A 5 -54.34 13.51 -34.17
CA LEU A 5 -53.05 14.18 -34.38
C LEU A 5 -52.45 14.64 -33.05
N ALA A 6 -53.25 15.29 -32.20
CA ALA A 6 -52.82 15.72 -30.87
C ALA A 6 -52.33 14.56 -29.99
N LYS A 7 -52.99 13.39 -30.07
CA LYS A 7 -52.56 12.17 -29.35
C LYS A 7 -51.20 11.65 -29.83
N VAL A 8 -50.92 11.76 -31.12
CA VAL A 8 -49.63 11.33 -31.70
C VAL A 8 -48.51 12.30 -31.29
N GLU A 9 -48.74 13.60 -31.38
CA GLU A 9 -47.79 14.63 -30.93
C GLU A 9 -47.45 14.48 -29.44
N GLN A 10 -48.46 14.26 -28.60
CA GLN A 10 -48.26 14.00 -27.17
C GLN A 10 -47.39 12.76 -26.94
N ALA A 11 -47.66 11.66 -27.66
CA ALA A 11 -46.88 10.43 -27.54
C ALA A 11 -45.40 10.64 -27.94
N TYR A 12 -45.12 11.47 -28.95
CA TYR A 12 -43.75 11.81 -29.32
C TYR A 12 -43.02 12.59 -28.23
N GLU A 13 -43.66 13.60 -27.64
CA GLU A 13 -43.08 14.38 -26.55
C GLU A 13 -42.84 13.54 -25.29
N ASP A 14 -43.76 12.62 -24.98
CA ASP A 14 -43.62 11.72 -23.83
C ASP A 14 -42.45 10.74 -24.02
N ILE A 15 -42.32 10.15 -25.22
CA ILE A 15 -41.19 9.27 -25.56
C ILE A 15 -39.88 10.04 -25.50
N ARG A 16 -39.85 11.25 -26.06
CA ARG A 16 -38.65 12.10 -26.05
C ARG A 16 -38.21 12.40 -24.62
N LYS A 17 -39.14 12.81 -23.76
CA LYS A 17 -38.86 13.08 -22.33
C LYS A 17 -38.37 11.85 -21.58
N ASP A 18 -38.94 10.68 -21.84
CA ASP A 18 -38.50 9.42 -21.22
C ASP A 18 -37.04 9.08 -21.59
N ILE A 19 -36.68 9.25 -22.86
CA ILE A 19 -35.30 9.02 -23.35
C ILE A 19 -34.33 10.00 -22.68
N GLU A 20 -34.65 11.30 -22.69
CA GLU A 20 -33.80 12.33 -22.08
C GLU A 20 -33.64 12.10 -20.56
N SER A 21 -34.74 11.74 -19.87
CA SER A 21 -34.73 11.43 -18.45
C SER A 21 -33.87 10.22 -18.11
N LYS A 22 -34.00 9.12 -18.86
CA LYS A 22 -33.18 7.91 -18.68
C LYS A 22 -31.71 8.19 -18.92
N LEU A 23 -31.38 8.96 -19.96
CA LEU A 23 -30.01 9.33 -20.27
C LEU A 23 -29.37 10.10 -19.11
N GLU A 24 -30.07 11.11 -18.58
CA GLU A 24 -29.56 11.91 -17.46
C GLU A 24 -29.49 11.12 -16.15
N LYS A 25 -30.42 10.18 -15.93
CA LYS A 25 -30.34 9.25 -14.80
C LYS A 25 -29.07 8.41 -14.86
N THR A 26 -28.78 7.76 -15.98
CA THR A 26 -27.59 6.92 -16.13
C THR A 26 -26.29 7.73 -16.02
N LYS A 27 -26.24 8.95 -16.59
CA LYS A 27 -25.08 9.85 -16.42
C LYS A 27 -24.85 10.23 -14.95
N ARG A 28 -25.92 10.44 -14.19
CA ARG A 28 -25.83 10.76 -12.76
C ARG A 28 -25.35 9.55 -11.96
N GLU A 29 -25.97 8.39 -12.14
CA GLU A 29 -25.59 7.15 -11.46
C GLU A 29 -24.12 6.80 -11.70
N THR A 30 -23.65 6.90 -12.95
CA THR A 30 -22.24 6.63 -13.28
C THR A 30 -21.29 7.64 -12.62
N ARG A 31 -21.64 8.92 -12.60
CA ARG A 31 -20.88 9.95 -11.88
C ARG A 31 -20.81 9.64 -10.38
N ASP A 32 -21.94 9.29 -9.77
CA ASP A 32 -22.02 9.03 -8.34
C ASP A 32 -21.22 7.79 -7.95
N HIS A 33 -21.30 6.71 -8.74
CA HIS A 33 -20.49 5.51 -8.55
C HIS A 33 -18.98 5.80 -8.62
N ILE A 34 -18.56 6.64 -9.57
CA ILE A 34 -17.14 7.02 -9.71
C ILE A 34 -16.70 7.86 -8.51
N SER A 35 -17.49 8.87 -8.12
CA SER A 35 -17.19 9.71 -6.95
C SER A 35 -17.08 8.87 -5.68
N GLN A 36 -18.03 7.96 -5.45
CA GLN A 36 -18.03 7.09 -4.27
C GLN A 36 -16.81 6.15 -4.24
N ALA A 37 -16.41 5.60 -5.39
CA ALA A 37 -15.21 4.77 -5.47
C ALA A 37 -13.93 5.56 -5.18
N GLN A 38 -13.86 6.82 -5.61
CA GLN A 38 -12.74 7.71 -5.31
C GLN A 38 -12.69 8.09 -3.83
N GLU A 39 -13.83 8.37 -3.20
CA GLU A 39 -13.94 8.65 -1.77
C GLU A 39 -13.56 7.44 -0.90
N ASP A 40 -14.01 6.23 -1.25
CA ASP A 40 -13.64 4.99 -0.54
C ASP A 40 -12.13 4.73 -0.61
N LEU A 41 -11.51 4.95 -1.78
CA LEU A 41 -10.06 4.82 -1.93
C LEU A 41 -9.31 5.83 -1.04
N LEU A 42 -9.74 7.09 -1.03
CA LEU A 42 -9.14 8.12 -0.17
C LEU A 42 -9.31 7.80 1.31
N ALA A 43 -10.47 7.31 1.73
CA ALA A 43 -10.73 6.88 3.10
C ALA A 43 -9.79 5.73 3.53
N LYS A 44 -9.56 4.75 2.65
CA LYS A 44 -8.61 3.66 2.91
C LYS A 44 -7.18 4.15 3.05
N ILE A 45 -6.76 5.10 2.22
CA ILE A 45 -5.42 5.71 2.32
C ILE A 45 -5.29 6.51 3.62
N ALA A 46 -6.30 7.30 3.99
CA ALA A 46 -6.31 8.06 5.23
C ALA A 46 -6.23 7.14 6.47
N ALA A 47 -6.98 6.04 6.49
CA ALA A 47 -6.92 5.07 7.58
C ALA A 47 -5.52 4.42 7.73
N MET A 48 -4.86 4.12 6.61
CA MET A 48 -3.48 3.62 6.62
C MET A 48 -2.48 4.65 7.18
N LEU A 49 -2.72 5.95 6.96
CA LEU A 49 -1.86 7.03 7.47
C LEU A 49 -2.11 7.34 8.96
N VAL A 50 -3.34 7.15 9.45
CA VAL A 50 -3.72 7.35 10.87
C VAL A 50 -3.28 6.18 11.77
N GLY A 51 -2.79 5.08 11.18
CA GLY A 51 -2.19 3.97 11.94
C GLY A 51 -3.19 3.00 12.56
N GLN A 52 -4.43 2.95 12.07
CA GLN A 52 -5.41 1.95 12.51
C GLN A 52 -5.18 0.62 11.78
N SER A 53 -4.38 -0.23 12.40
CA SER A 53 -4.20 -1.65 12.07
C SER A 53 -5.55 -2.38 12.12
N LEU A 54 -5.93 -3.05 11.04
CA LEU A 54 -6.98 -4.08 11.08
C LEU A 54 -6.42 -5.25 11.89
N GLU A 55 -6.86 -5.31 13.14
CA GLU A 55 -6.58 -6.34 14.14
C GLU A 55 -7.17 -7.73 13.77
N GLU A 56 -6.59 -8.75 14.40
CA GLU A 56 -7.05 -10.14 14.56
C GLU A 56 -6.92 -11.18 13.41
N ARG A 57 -5.80 -11.91 13.42
CA ARG A 57 -5.85 -13.38 13.60
C ARG A 57 -4.83 -13.84 14.64
N LYS A 58 -5.37 -14.47 15.70
CA LYS A 58 -4.65 -15.15 16.78
C LYS A 58 -3.66 -16.18 16.25
N GLY A 59 -2.41 -16.03 16.66
CA GLY A 59 -1.35 -17.03 16.57
C GLY A 59 -0.42 -16.86 17.75
N VAL A 60 -0.79 -17.45 18.88
CA VAL A 60 0.13 -17.64 20.01
C VAL A 60 1.04 -18.83 19.64
N PHE A 61 2.33 -18.59 19.45
CA PHE A 61 3.36 -19.61 19.67
C PHE A 61 4.74 -18.99 19.95
N ILE A 62 5.00 -18.80 21.25
CA ILE A 62 6.18 -19.18 22.04
C ILE A 62 7.52 -19.35 21.28
N ASP A 63 8.47 -18.46 21.58
CA ASP A 63 9.89 -18.60 21.24
C ASP A 63 10.55 -19.70 22.11
N PRO A 64 11.21 -20.72 21.52
CA PRO A 64 11.87 -21.81 22.26
C PRO A 64 13.12 -21.43 23.07
N SER A 65 13.49 -20.16 23.18
CA SER A 65 14.83 -19.79 23.70
C SER A 65 14.85 -19.25 25.14
N ALA A 66 13.71 -19.15 25.83
CA ALA A 66 13.63 -18.57 27.18
C ALA A 66 13.53 -19.64 28.30
N LEU A 67 14.52 -20.52 28.38
CA LEU A 67 15.03 -21.09 29.63
C LEU A 67 16.48 -20.62 29.65
N THR A 68 16.87 -19.56 30.36
CA THR A 68 17.13 -19.59 31.81
C THR A 68 17.03 -18.19 32.45
N ASN A 69 16.17 -18.08 33.48
CA ASN A 69 16.22 -17.29 34.73
C ASN A 69 17.48 -16.42 34.98
N ASP A 70 17.50 -15.17 35.47
CA ASP A 70 16.59 -14.13 36.03
C ASP A 70 17.53 -12.95 36.51
N PRO A 71 17.10 -11.88 37.23
CA PRO A 71 16.27 -10.70 36.90
C PRO A 71 17.11 -9.40 36.72
N GLY A 72 16.66 -8.47 35.88
CA GLY A 72 17.21 -7.10 35.86
C GLY A 72 16.96 -6.29 34.59
N LEU A 73 15.72 -6.28 34.09
CA LEU A 73 15.27 -5.30 33.10
C LEU A 73 15.51 -3.89 33.64
N PHE A 74 16.21 -3.02 32.88
CA PHE A 74 15.69 -1.73 32.40
C PHE A 74 16.58 -1.25 31.23
N TYR A 75 16.12 -1.47 30.00
CA TYR A 75 16.68 -0.76 28.84
C TYR A 75 16.41 0.73 29.02
N THR A 76 17.47 1.52 29.23
CA THR A 76 17.37 2.97 29.16
C THR A 76 17.83 3.46 27.79
N ARG A 77 17.11 4.49 27.32
CA ARG A 77 17.48 5.43 26.26
C ARG A 77 16.98 5.13 24.84
N GLY A 78 15.68 4.92 24.72
CA GLY A 78 14.90 5.48 23.61
C GLY A 78 14.35 6.83 24.05
N GLY A 79 15.04 7.93 23.69
CA GLY A 79 14.57 9.28 23.97
C GLY A 79 13.37 9.61 23.09
N GLY A 80 12.17 9.51 23.66
CA GLY A 80 10.98 10.18 23.12
C GLY A 80 11.09 11.67 23.42
N ALA A 81 11.16 12.50 22.36
CA ALA A 81 10.72 13.87 22.48
C ALA A 81 9.19 13.84 22.52
N ILE A 82 8.63 13.83 23.73
CA ILE A 82 7.23 14.17 23.97
C ILE A 82 7.12 15.64 23.57
N ILE A 83 6.60 15.93 22.38
CA ILE A 83 5.97 17.23 22.19
C ILE A 83 4.72 17.17 23.04
N HIS A 84 4.79 17.80 24.22
CA HIS A 84 3.61 18.20 24.98
C HIS A 84 2.83 19.17 24.09
N ASN A 85 2.00 18.63 23.20
CA ASN A 85 0.94 19.38 22.59
C ASN A 85 -0.15 19.48 23.67
N ASP A 86 -0.22 20.68 24.26
CA ASP A 86 -1.40 21.15 24.96
C ASP A 86 -2.66 20.85 24.11
N PRO A 87 -3.72 20.21 24.64
CA PRO A 87 -4.87 19.76 23.84
C PRO A 87 -5.75 20.88 23.24
N SER A 88 -5.33 22.15 23.27
CA SER A 88 -6.22 23.28 22.98
C SER A 88 -6.04 23.98 21.63
N GLU A 89 -5.11 23.55 20.77
CA GLU A 89 -4.97 24.14 19.43
C GLU A 89 -5.26 23.15 18.30
N TYR A 90 -6.52 22.75 18.17
CA TYR A 90 -7.07 22.38 16.86
C TYR A 90 -7.20 23.66 16.04
N VAL A 91 -6.10 24.11 15.42
CA VAL A 91 -6.20 25.07 14.32
C VAL A 91 -6.83 24.30 13.16
N VAL A 92 -8.12 24.48 12.96
CA VAL A 92 -8.85 24.00 11.79
C VAL A 92 -8.08 24.53 10.57
N PRO A 93 -7.49 23.67 9.73
CA PRO A 93 -6.82 24.13 8.52
C PRO A 93 -7.83 24.90 7.69
N ASP A 94 -7.44 26.10 7.24
CA ASP A 94 -8.28 26.93 6.39
C ASP A 94 -8.75 26.10 5.18
N PHE A 95 -10.01 26.25 4.75
CA PHE A 95 -10.58 25.50 3.63
C PHE A 95 -9.73 25.66 2.36
N ASN A 96 -9.03 26.77 2.23
CA ASN A 96 -8.09 27.06 1.16
C ASN A 96 -6.80 26.18 1.20
N GLU A 97 -6.36 25.75 2.39
CA GLU A 97 -5.20 24.84 2.54
C GLU A 97 -5.57 23.38 2.23
N MET A 98 -6.80 22.98 2.55
CA MET A 98 -7.37 21.67 2.18
C MET A 98 -7.40 21.46 0.66
N ASP A 99 -7.76 22.48 -0.11
CA ASP A 99 -7.75 22.43 -1.58
C ASP A 99 -6.33 22.37 -2.15
N LYS A 100 -5.37 23.04 -1.50
CA LYS A 100 -3.94 22.94 -1.86
C LYS A 100 -3.40 21.53 -1.62
N LEU A 101 -3.73 20.91 -0.48
CA LEU A 101 -3.37 19.52 -0.18
C LEU A 101 -3.99 18.52 -1.17
N ARG A 102 -5.21 18.77 -1.65
CA ARG A 102 -5.88 17.94 -2.68
C ARG A 102 -5.16 17.94 -4.04
N VAL A 103 -4.41 19.00 -4.36
CA VAL A 103 -3.65 19.12 -5.62
C VAL A 103 -2.18 18.73 -5.45
N GLU A 104 -1.58 19.06 -4.32
CA GLU A 104 -0.15 18.82 -4.03
C GLU A 104 0.12 17.35 -3.65
N LEU A 105 -0.81 16.70 -2.93
CA LEU A 105 -0.65 15.32 -2.47
C LEU A 105 -0.59 14.29 -3.62
N PRO A 106 -1.47 14.33 -4.65
CA PRO A 106 -1.37 13.42 -5.79
C PRO A 106 -0.05 13.59 -6.56
N LYS A 107 0.41 14.84 -6.73
CA LYS A 107 1.68 15.15 -7.40
C LYS A 107 2.88 14.62 -6.59
N GLN A 108 2.86 14.83 -5.27
CA GLN A 108 3.90 14.31 -4.38
C GLN A 108 3.95 12.77 -4.38
N LEU A 109 2.79 12.09 -4.39
CA LEU A 109 2.73 10.64 -4.48
C LEU A 109 3.26 10.14 -5.83
N GLN A 110 2.90 10.81 -6.93
CA GLN A 110 3.39 10.48 -8.26
C GLN A 110 4.91 10.62 -8.35
N ASP A 111 5.47 11.70 -7.82
CA ASP A 111 6.92 11.92 -7.80
C ASP A 111 7.65 10.86 -6.95
N ARG A 112 7.07 10.46 -5.80
CA ARG A 112 7.62 9.39 -4.97
C ARG A 112 7.56 8.02 -5.65
N CYS A 113 6.47 7.71 -6.35
CA CYS A 113 6.34 6.48 -7.13
C CYS A 113 7.39 6.42 -8.25
N LYS A 114 7.58 7.53 -8.98
CA LYS A 114 8.59 7.64 -10.02
C LYS A 114 10.01 7.46 -9.48
N GLN A 115 10.34 8.11 -8.36
CA GLN A 115 11.64 7.93 -7.71
C GLN A 115 11.88 6.47 -7.26
N LEU A 116 10.83 5.80 -6.81
CA LEU A 116 10.92 4.39 -6.38
C LEU A 116 11.13 3.46 -7.58
N GLU A 117 10.42 3.68 -8.68
CA GLU A 117 10.58 2.94 -9.93
C GLU A 117 12.00 3.09 -10.49
N GLU A 118 12.54 4.31 -10.54
CA GLU A 118 13.91 4.59 -10.97
C GLU A 118 14.95 3.87 -10.09
N LYS A 119 14.73 3.83 -8.76
CA LYS A 119 15.59 3.07 -7.83
C LYS A 119 15.52 1.57 -8.09
N PHE A 120 14.32 1.01 -8.29
CA PHE A 120 14.17 -0.41 -8.61
C PHE A 120 14.84 -0.77 -9.93
N LYS A 121 14.69 0.07 -10.96
CA LYS A 121 15.35 -0.13 -12.25
C LYS A 121 16.88 -0.06 -12.16
N ALA A 122 17.41 0.85 -11.34
CA ALA A 122 18.83 0.90 -11.05
C ALA A 122 19.32 -0.38 -10.34
N MET A 123 18.52 -0.93 -9.42
CA MET A 123 18.80 -2.20 -8.76
C MET A 123 18.58 -3.42 -9.67
N GLU A 124 17.68 -3.38 -10.64
CA GLU A 124 17.39 -4.50 -11.56
C GLU A 124 18.53 -4.76 -12.56
N SER A 125 19.45 -3.80 -12.75
CA SER A 125 20.70 -4.00 -13.50
C SER A 125 21.65 -5.06 -12.90
N ILE A 126 21.28 -5.62 -11.74
CA ILE A 126 21.89 -6.76 -11.05
C ILE A 126 21.72 -8.10 -11.78
N ASP A 127 20.79 -8.22 -12.74
CA ASP A 127 20.66 -9.43 -13.58
C ASP A 127 21.89 -9.71 -14.46
N GLN A 128 22.90 -8.84 -14.42
CA GLN A 128 24.23 -9.03 -15.03
C GLN A 128 25.36 -9.14 -14.01
N PHE A 129 25.12 -9.58 -12.76
CA PHE A 129 26.25 -9.95 -11.93
C PHE A 129 27.03 -11.10 -12.63
N PRO A 130 28.30 -10.87 -13.01
CA PRO A 130 29.18 -12.00 -13.30
C PRO A 130 29.14 -12.90 -12.07
N LYS A 131 29.17 -14.22 -12.29
CA LYS A 131 29.17 -15.24 -11.24
C LYS A 131 30.15 -14.87 -10.12
N MET A 132 29.66 -14.15 -9.11
CA MET A 132 30.48 -13.59 -8.03
C MET A 132 31.03 -14.75 -7.22
N ASP A 133 32.34 -14.75 -6.99
CA ASP A 133 32.97 -15.80 -6.20
C ASP A 133 32.52 -15.65 -4.74
N ALA A 134 32.27 -16.77 -4.05
CA ALA A 134 31.89 -16.75 -2.65
C ALA A 134 32.96 -16.07 -1.76
N ARG A 135 34.21 -16.04 -2.22
CA ARG A 135 35.32 -15.32 -1.59
C ARG A 135 35.15 -13.80 -1.63
N GLU A 136 34.58 -13.27 -2.72
CA GLU A 136 34.32 -11.83 -2.88
C GLU A 136 33.15 -11.37 -2.03
N LEU A 137 32.22 -12.28 -1.72
CA LEU A 137 31.03 -12.01 -0.88
C LEU A 137 31.25 -12.32 0.60
N SER A 138 32.38 -12.95 0.96
CA SER A 138 32.64 -13.36 2.33
C SER A 138 33.08 -12.18 3.20
N LEU A 139 32.42 -12.02 4.35
CA LEU A 139 32.89 -11.14 5.44
C LEU A 139 34.10 -11.73 6.18
N VAL A 140 34.36 -13.02 5.99
CA VAL A 140 35.49 -13.74 6.59
C VAL A 140 36.62 -13.82 5.57
N PRO A 141 37.78 -13.18 5.80
CA PRO A 141 38.95 -13.36 4.95
C PRO A 141 39.39 -14.83 4.94
N ASP A 142 39.82 -15.33 3.78
CA ASP A 142 40.23 -16.72 3.54
C ASP A 142 39.13 -17.79 3.63
N LEU A 143 37.87 -17.43 3.38
CA LEU A 143 36.80 -18.42 3.28
C LEU A 143 37.09 -19.45 2.17
N VAL A 144 37.27 -20.70 2.58
CA VAL A 144 37.33 -21.85 1.67
C VAL A 144 36.03 -22.63 1.80
N LEU A 145 35.21 -22.60 0.74
CA LEU A 145 34.03 -23.45 0.68
C LEU A 145 34.46 -24.93 0.61
N PRO A 146 33.86 -25.82 1.43
CA PRO A 146 34.09 -27.25 1.31
C PRO A 146 33.80 -27.74 -0.12
N PRO A 147 34.57 -28.69 -0.68
CA PRO A 147 34.35 -29.18 -2.06
C PRO A 147 32.96 -29.80 -2.33
N LYS A 148 32.22 -30.12 -1.27
CA LYS A 148 30.86 -30.69 -1.32
C LYS A 148 29.77 -29.67 -0.98
N PHE A 149 30.14 -28.41 -0.75
CA PHE A 149 29.17 -27.35 -0.46
C PHE A 149 28.27 -27.15 -1.68
N LYS A 150 26.96 -27.33 -1.47
CA LYS A 150 25.93 -27.01 -2.45
C LYS A 150 25.21 -25.77 -1.96
N MET A 151 24.99 -24.83 -2.87
CA MET A 151 24.11 -23.71 -2.56
C MET A 151 22.71 -24.26 -2.26
N PRO A 152 22.06 -23.85 -1.15
CA PRO A 152 20.69 -24.26 -0.89
C PRO A 152 19.78 -23.80 -2.03
N ASP A 153 18.82 -24.65 -2.41
CA ASP A 153 17.84 -24.28 -3.43
C ASP A 153 16.79 -23.35 -2.83
N PHE A 154 16.73 -22.11 -3.35
CA PHE A 154 15.73 -21.11 -2.98
C PHE A 154 14.74 -20.91 -4.12
N GLY A 155 13.44 -21.02 -3.80
CA GLY A 155 12.39 -20.61 -4.72
C GLY A 155 12.37 -19.09 -4.83
N LYS A 156 12.24 -18.56 -6.06
CA LYS A 156 12.05 -17.12 -6.28
C LYS A 156 10.75 -16.65 -5.62
N TYR A 157 10.75 -15.42 -5.12
CA TYR A 157 9.52 -14.79 -4.64
C TYR A 157 8.58 -14.53 -5.81
N ASN A 158 7.38 -15.11 -5.75
CA ASN A 158 6.40 -15.07 -6.85
C ASN A 158 5.35 -13.96 -6.69
N GLY A 159 5.48 -13.09 -5.68
CA GLY A 159 4.53 -12.01 -5.42
C GLY A 159 3.19 -12.45 -4.81
N THR A 160 2.87 -13.74 -4.76
CA THR A 160 1.58 -14.25 -4.25
C THR A 160 1.63 -14.68 -2.79
N THR A 161 2.82 -14.85 -2.23
CA THR A 161 3.05 -15.27 -0.83
C THR A 161 3.41 -14.08 0.05
N CYS A 162 3.30 -14.20 1.37
CA CYS A 162 3.68 -13.10 2.27
C CYS A 162 5.20 -12.81 2.17
N PRO A 163 5.65 -11.57 1.87
CA PRO A 163 7.08 -11.25 1.77
C PRO A 163 7.87 -11.60 3.04
N LYS A 164 7.27 -11.31 4.20
CA LYS A 164 7.89 -11.60 5.51
C LYS A 164 8.09 -13.10 5.72
N ALA A 165 7.10 -13.91 5.39
CA ALA A 165 7.20 -15.36 5.51
C ALA A 165 8.26 -15.94 4.54
N HIS A 166 8.33 -15.39 3.31
CA HIS A 166 9.33 -15.78 2.32
C HIS A 166 10.75 -15.47 2.78
N LEU A 167 10.97 -14.28 3.36
CA LEU A 167 12.27 -13.90 3.94
C LEU A 167 12.64 -14.76 5.15
N THR A 168 11.69 -15.00 6.07
CA THR A 168 11.93 -15.86 7.23
C THR A 168 12.30 -17.28 6.82
N MET A 169 11.67 -17.84 5.79
CA MET A 169 12.05 -19.15 5.25
C MET A 169 13.49 -19.16 4.74
N PHE A 170 13.93 -18.09 4.05
CA PHE A 170 15.29 -17.98 3.55
C PHE A 170 16.31 -17.96 4.70
N ILE A 171 16.11 -17.12 5.71
CA ILE A 171 17.01 -17.00 6.88
C ILE A 171 17.13 -18.35 7.60
N ARG A 172 16.01 -19.04 7.84
CA ARG A 172 16.00 -20.35 8.52
C ARG A 172 16.69 -21.48 7.76
N ARG A 173 16.91 -21.33 6.45
CA ARG A 173 17.66 -22.31 5.64
C ARG A 173 19.15 -21.97 5.56
N MET A 174 19.52 -20.73 5.87
CA MET A 174 20.91 -20.26 5.87
C MET A 174 21.58 -20.46 7.24
N THR A 175 20.80 -20.39 8.33
CA THR A 175 21.23 -20.62 9.72
C THR A 175 20.98 -22.06 10.15
#